data_AF-A0A8K0Q9Y8-F1
#
_entry.id   AF-A0A8K0Q9Y8-F1
#
_cell.length_a   1.000
_cell.length_b   1.000
_cell.length_c   1.000
_cell.angle_alpha   90.00
_cell.angle_beta   90.00
_cell.angle_gamma   90.00
#
_symmetry.space_group_name_H-M   'P 1'
#
loop_
_entity.id
_entity.type
_entity.pdbx_description
1 polymer ?
#
loop_
_entity_poly.entity_id
_entity_poly.type
_entity_poly.pdbx_seq_one_letter_code
_entity_poly.pdbx_strand_id
1 'polypeptide(L)'
;MSEKLVIYYNDSIDSDNSAAALALMRATAGRADTRVIWILEPRQVSLGLTMTGEQRVQCQKLIERHFPTRGRSFKVLLGGLLNEADLDGIDGLSAQDRELLRLAVKPENGPKEDAILHGRLTAWDQVTCMAGWANAPVEVLMDLESLDGIQNPVNLNFHHKEELVSRSEEELKSHQDIMTEPLAQRVESLKSWYSACIERAERKMVNQGSSVRPLDYDALCQTIKNSTSVQFFGGSSLAILQRFIQSGVADRVKCHLQAGSCDLSVNLFPNQFNIALNPKAAKFVFDHFTAFSNFTVVPSHTAQGVKYPLAGLKKEGGTCLEKRFLGFNCLEDPLKIATRKVTLEQDYPDKICPMPDLTAFLCALSPGFGGSTLGYAQLDDYDGTFIFRPDTSGIPMYDIADASSVTEAELVEVLASLAR
;
A
#
# COMPACT_ATOMS: atom_id res chain seq x y z
N MET A 1 20.70 28.71 -1.26
CA MET A 1 20.92 27.45 -2.00
C MET A 1 19.58 26.93 -2.44
N SER A 2 19.49 26.39 -3.65
CA SER A 2 18.23 26.10 -4.31
C SER A 2 17.90 24.62 -4.13
N GLU A 3 16.95 24.29 -3.26
CA GLU A 3 16.65 22.92 -2.79
C GLU A 3 15.79 22.15 -3.81
N LYS A 4 16.16 20.90 -4.11
CA LYS A 4 15.34 19.92 -4.84
C LYS A 4 14.45 19.21 -3.84
N LEU A 5 13.20 18.95 -4.22
CA LEU A 5 12.25 18.26 -3.37
C LEU A 5 11.88 16.90 -3.98
N VAL A 6 11.89 15.88 -3.14
CA VAL A 6 11.35 14.55 -3.44
C VAL A 6 10.22 14.29 -2.46
N ILE A 7 9.05 13.93 -2.98
CA ILE A 7 7.87 13.57 -2.19
C ILE A 7 7.63 12.08 -2.41
N TYR A 8 7.63 11.31 -1.32
CA TYR A 8 7.12 9.95 -1.27
C TYR A 8 5.69 9.99 -0.72
N TYR A 9 4.73 9.41 -1.44
CA TYR A 9 3.33 9.35 -1.01
C TYR A 9 2.76 7.94 -1.18
N ASN A 10 2.43 7.29 -0.07
CA ASN A 10 1.99 5.90 -0.08
C ASN A 10 1.17 5.56 1.18
N ASP A 11 0.45 4.45 1.22
CA ASP A 11 -0.26 4.01 2.44
C ASP A 11 0.60 3.12 3.37
N SER A 12 1.75 2.62 2.91
CA SER A 12 2.77 1.87 3.67
C SER A 12 2.27 0.60 4.35
N ILE A 13 1.22 0.02 3.78
CA ILE A 13 0.61 -1.22 4.22
C ILE A 13 1.37 -2.39 3.61
N ASP A 14 1.44 -2.41 2.28
CA ASP A 14 2.02 -3.49 1.51
C ASP A 14 3.56 -3.52 1.66
N SER A 15 4.12 -4.73 1.56
CA SER A 15 5.57 -4.93 1.75
C SER A 15 6.45 -4.24 0.69
N ASP A 16 5.92 -4.03 -0.52
CA ASP A 16 6.64 -3.39 -1.61
C ASP A 16 6.76 -1.88 -1.40
N ASN A 17 5.85 -1.24 -0.65
CA ASN A 17 5.97 0.18 -0.28
C ASN A 17 7.30 0.42 0.49
N SER A 18 7.62 -0.45 1.45
CA SER A 18 8.87 -0.35 2.21
C SER A 18 10.10 -0.64 1.35
N ALA A 19 10.01 -1.54 0.37
CA ALA A 19 11.08 -1.79 -0.59
C ALA A 19 11.30 -0.59 -1.52
N ALA A 20 10.22 0.05 -1.98
CA ALA A 20 10.25 1.28 -2.77
C ALA A 20 10.85 2.45 -1.97
N ALA A 21 10.49 2.57 -0.68
CA ALA A 21 11.09 3.55 0.23
C ALA A 21 12.60 3.33 0.39
N LEU A 22 13.06 2.08 0.54
CA LEU A 22 14.49 1.75 0.58
C LEU A 22 15.21 2.23 -0.70
N ALA A 23 14.66 1.93 -1.87
CA ALA A 23 15.23 2.38 -3.15
C ALA A 23 15.32 3.91 -3.24
N LEU A 24 14.27 4.62 -2.81
CA LEU A 24 14.25 6.09 -2.79
C LEU A 24 15.24 6.68 -1.78
N MET A 25 15.40 6.07 -0.59
CA MET A 25 16.42 6.47 0.37
C MET A 25 17.82 6.29 -0.20
N ARG A 26 18.11 5.18 -0.88
CA ARG A 26 19.38 4.97 -1.59
C ARG A 26 19.60 6.04 -2.67
N ALA A 27 18.57 6.35 -3.46
CA ALA A 27 18.63 7.33 -4.55
C ALA A 27 18.87 8.77 -4.08
N THR A 28 18.56 9.07 -2.83
CA THR A 28 18.69 10.42 -2.24
C THR A 28 19.82 10.52 -1.23
N ALA A 29 20.44 9.39 -0.87
CA ALA A 29 21.51 9.33 0.11
C ALA A 29 22.70 10.21 -0.31
N GLY A 30 23.16 11.08 0.61
CA GLY A 30 24.31 11.95 0.38
C GLY A 30 24.06 13.17 -0.51
N ARG A 31 22.84 13.36 -1.05
CA ARG A 31 22.49 14.52 -1.87
C ARG A 31 22.09 15.72 -1.00
N ALA A 32 23.07 16.53 -0.62
CA ALA A 32 22.89 17.67 0.28
C ALA A 32 21.95 18.78 -0.27
N ASP A 33 21.69 18.80 -1.57
CA ASP A 33 20.76 19.73 -2.23
C ASP A 33 19.33 19.18 -2.32
N THR A 34 19.08 17.97 -1.81
CA THR A 34 17.81 17.26 -1.96
C THR A 34 17.15 17.03 -0.60
N ARG A 35 15.92 17.52 -0.46
CA ARG A 35 15.05 17.25 0.67
C ARG A 35 14.01 16.20 0.29
N VAL A 36 13.81 15.22 1.18
CA VAL A 36 12.78 14.19 1.03
C VAL A 36 11.67 14.45 2.04
N ILE A 37 10.42 14.41 1.59
CA ILE A 37 9.23 14.43 2.45
C ILE A 37 8.53 13.08 2.30
N TRP A 38 8.37 12.38 3.42
CA TRP A 38 7.65 11.11 3.49
C TRP A 38 6.23 11.37 3.94
N ILE A 39 5.25 11.01 3.12
CA ILE A 39 3.83 11.21 3.40
C ILE A 39 3.14 9.85 3.37
N LEU A 40 2.39 9.55 4.44
CA LEU A 40 1.56 8.38 4.56
C LEU A 40 0.08 8.74 4.36
N GLU A 41 -0.60 8.05 3.45
CA GLU A 41 -2.05 8.10 3.27
C GLU A 41 -2.71 6.98 4.12
N PRO A 42 -3.35 7.29 5.25
CA PRO A 42 -3.98 6.27 6.07
C PRO A 42 -5.18 5.64 5.35
N ARG A 43 -5.38 4.32 5.48
CA ARG A 43 -6.58 3.62 4.96
C ARG A 43 -7.76 3.71 5.93
N GLN A 44 -8.98 3.62 5.39
CA GLN A 44 -10.19 3.35 6.18
C GLN A 44 -10.15 1.92 6.76
N VAL A 45 -10.51 1.77 8.04
CA VAL A 45 -10.48 0.50 8.78
C VAL A 45 -11.73 0.35 9.66
N SER A 46 -11.93 -0.84 10.21
CA SER A 46 -12.93 -1.12 11.24
C SER A 46 -12.31 -2.08 12.25
N LEU A 47 -12.04 -1.58 13.46
CA LEU A 47 -11.29 -2.35 14.46
C LEU A 47 -12.10 -3.56 14.93
N GLY A 48 -11.40 -4.66 15.18
CA GLY A 48 -11.99 -5.86 15.77
C GLY A 48 -12.76 -6.76 14.80
N LEU A 49 -12.99 -6.33 13.56
CA LEU A 49 -13.49 -7.21 12.51
C LEU A 49 -12.39 -8.17 12.04
N THR A 50 -12.75 -9.46 11.90
CA THR A 50 -11.86 -10.48 11.34
C THR A 50 -12.65 -11.74 11.03
N MET A 51 -12.18 -12.49 10.03
CA MET A 51 -12.56 -13.88 9.80
C MET A 51 -11.41 -14.81 10.16
N THR A 52 -11.71 -15.91 10.84
CA THR A 52 -10.76 -17.02 11.03
C THR A 52 -10.49 -17.73 9.70
N GLY A 53 -9.37 -18.47 9.61
CA GLY A 53 -9.05 -19.26 8.41
C GLY A 53 -10.16 -20.27 8.04
N GLU A 54 -10.76 -20.90 9.04
CA GLU A 54 -11.89 -21.82 8.84
C GLU A 54 -13.13 -21.10 8.30
N GLN A 55 -13.49 -19.95 8.89
CA GLN A 55 -14.60 -19.13 8.39
C GLN A 55 -14.36 -18.71 6.94
N ARG A 56 -13.14 -18.31 6.58
CA ARG A 56 -12.79 -17.93 5.20
C ARG A 56 -13.00 -19.08 4.21
N VAL A 57 -12.58 -20.30 4.57
CA VAL A 57 -12.74 -21.48 3.70
C VAL A 57 -14.22 -21.85 3.54
N GLN A 58 -14.97 -21.88 4.65
CA GLN A 58 -16.37 -22.27 4.61
C GLN A 58 -17.23 -21.21 3.91
N CYS A 59 -16.96 -19.93 4.14
CA CYS A 59 -17.65 -18.83 3.45
C CYS A 59 -17.40 -18.87 1.93
N GLN A 60 -16.16 -19.14 1.49
CA GLN A 60 -15.87 -19.32 0.06
C GLN A 60 -16.65 -20.48 -0.57
N LYS A 61 -16.78 -21.62 0.12
CA LYS A 61 -17.61 -22.75 -0.36
C LYS A 61 -19.09 -22.38 -0.49
N LEU A 62 -19.61 -21.61 0.46
CA LEU A 62 -20.99 -21.10 0.38
C LEU A 62 -21.15 -20.14 -0.80
N ILE A 63 -20.17 -19.26 -1.05
CA ILE A 63 -20.18 -18.39 -2.23
C ILE A 63 -20.18 -19.20 -3.52
N GLU A 64 -19.34 -20.23 -3.63
CA GLU A 64 -19.28 -21.11 -4.82
C GLU A 64 -20.60 -21.83 -5.08
N ARG A 65 -21.26 -22.27 -4.00
CA ARG A 65 -22.53 -22.99 -4.07
C ARG A 65 -23.68 -22.09 -4.49
N HIS A 66 -23.78 -20.89 -3.93
CA HIS A 66 -24.96 -20.03 -4.09
C HIS A 66 -24.77 -18.92 -5.14
N PHE A 67 -23.53 -18.57 -5.47
CA PHE A 67 -23.19 -17.50 -6.41
C PHE A 67 -22.16 -17.92 -7.48
N PRO A 68 -22.34 -19.06 -8.18
CA PRO A 68 -21.32 -19.60 -9.09
C PRO A 68 -21.00 -18.68 -10.29
N THR A 69 -21.91 -17.75 -10.63
CA THR A 69 -21.75 -16.81 -11.74
C THR A 69 -21.09 -15.49 -11.36
N ARG A 70 -20.86 -15.22 -10.06
CA ARG A 70 -20.26 -13.96 -9.56
C ARG A 70 -18.72 -13.93 -9.67
N GLY A 71 -18.12 -14.94 -10.30
CA GLY A 71 -16.67 -15.05 -10.47
C GLY A 71 -16.01 -15.87 -9.37
N ARG A 72 -14.70 -15.66 -9.15
CA ARG A 72 -13.94 -16.43 -8.15
C ARG A 72 -14.40 -16.06 -6.75
N SER A 73 -14.76 -17.06 -5.94
CA SER A 73 -15.24 -16.91 -4.56
C SER A 73 -14.31 -16.08 -3.68
N PHE A 74 -13.00 -16.26 -3.81
CA PHE A 74 -12.00 -15.42 -3.17
C PHE A 74 -12.16 -13.92 -3.50
N LYS A 75 -12.34 -13.55 -4.78
CA LYS A 75 -12.51 -12.14 -5.19
C LYS A 75 -13.84 -11.57 -4.70
N VAL A 76 -14.90 -12.37 -4.73
CA VAL A 76 -16.22 -11.99 -4.18
C VAL A 76 -16.10 -11.69 -2.69
N LEU A 77 -15.44 -12.55 -1.92
CA LEU A 77 -15.21 -12.35 -0.49
C LEU A 77 -14.28 -11.17 -0.20
N LEU A 78 -13.16 -11.07 -0.93
CA LEU A 78 -12.16 -10.01 -0.77
C LEU A 78 -12.74 -8.62 -1.07
N GLY A 79 -13.52 -8.48 -2.14
CA GLY A 79 -14.16 -7.22 -2.52
C GLY A 79 -15.44 -6.90 -1.75
N GLY A 80 -15.98 -7.90 -1.03
CA GLY A 80 -17.29 -7.80 -0.39
C GLY A 80 -18.40 -7.51 -1.40
N LEU A 81 -18.44 -8.31 -2.48
CA LEU A 81 -19.28 -8.06 -3.66
C LEU A 81 -20.73 -8.55 -3.50
N LEU A 82 -21.11 -8.97 -2.30
CA LEU A 82 -22.48 -9.36 -1.94
C LEU A 82 -23.12 -8.28 -1.06
N ASN A 83 -24.44 -8.18 -1.11
CA ASN A 83 -25.24 -7.36 -0.20
C ASN A 83 -26.32 -8.21 0.50
N GLU A 84 -27.01 -7.65 1.50
CA GLU A 84 -28.06 -8.38 2.24
C GLU A 84 -29.18 -8.90 1.33
N ALA A 85 -29.54 -8.17 0.27
CA ALA A 85 -30.58 -8.62 -0.67
C ALA A 85 -30.13 -9.85 -1.49
N ASP A 86 -28.84 -9.99 -1.80
CA ASP A 86 -28.28 -11.22 -2.41
C ASP A 86 -28.48 -12.41 -1.46
N LEU A 87 -28.32 -12.21 -0.14
CA LEU A 87 -28.47 -13.28 0.87
C LEU A 87 -29.93 -13.64 1.13
N ASP A 88 -30.82 -12.65 1.13
CA ASP A 88 -32.27 -12.84 1.32
C ASP A 88 -32.92 -13.63 0.20
N GLY A 89 -32.33 -13.63 -1.00
CA GLY A 89 -32.78 -14.44 -2.14
C GLY A 89 -32.46 -15.94 -2.06
N ILE A 90 -31.78 -16.42 -1.01
CA ILE A 90 -31.38 -17.82 -0.88
C ILE A 90 -32.39 -18.60 -0.01
N ASP A 91 -33.13 -19.52 -0.64
CA ASP A 91 -34.03 -20.45 0.04
C ASP A 91 -33.26 -21.58 0.77
N GLY A 92 -33.76 -21.97 1.95
CA GLY A 92 -33.28 -23.15 2.68
C GLY A 92 -31.89 -23.02 3.31
N LEU A 93 -31.33 -21.81 3.40
CA LEU A 93 -30.06 -21.54 4.06
C LEU A 93 -30.20 -21.70 5.59
N SER A 94 -29.29 -22.46 6.22
CA SER A 94 -29.29 -22.56 7.68
C SER A 94 -28.95 -21.20 8.32
N ALA A 95 -29.39 -20.98 9.56
CA ALA A 95 -29.06 -19.73 10.27
C ALA A 95 -27.54 -19.52 10.42
N GLN A 96 -26.78 -20.61 10.60
CA GLN A 96 -25.33 -20.57 10.71
C GLN A 96 -24.66 -20.22 9.38
N ASP A 97 -25.10 -20.81 8.27
CA ASP A 97 -24.56 -20.51 6.95
C ASP A 97 -24.90 -19.08 6.53
N ARG A 98 -26.09 -18.59 6.90
CA ARG A 98 -26.49 -17.19 6.67
C ARG A 98 -25.57 -16.22 7.41
N GLU A 99 -25.30 -16.47 8.68
CA GLU A 99 -24.38 -15.62 9.44
C GLU A 99 -22.96 -15.66 8.89
N LEU A 100 -22.50 -16.83 8.44
CA LEU A 100 -21.20 -16.97 7.81
C LEU A 100 -21.11 -16.24 6.45
N LEU A 101 -22.17 -16.29 5.64
CA LEU A 101 -22.25 -15.56 4.37
C LEU A 101 -22.35 -14.05 4.55
N ARG A 102 -22.94 -13.57 5.65
CA ARG A 102 -22.93 -12.13 5.99
C ARG A 102 -21.52 -11.56 6.12
N LEU A 103 -20.51 -12.38 6.47
CA LEU A 103 -19.11 -11.93 6.49
C LEU A 103 -18.58 -11.58 5.08
N ALA A 104 -19.25 -12.03 4.01
CA ALA A 104 -18.97 -11.64 2.63
C ALA A 104 -19.67 -10.35 2.20
N VAL A 105 -20.61 -9.83 3.00
CA VAL A 105 -21.15 -8.48 2.83
C VAL A 105 -20.14 -7.51 3.39
N LYS A 106 -19.78 -6.49 2.60
CA LYS A 106 -18.80 -5.50 3.03
C LYS A 106 -19.35 -4.67 4.19
N PRO A 107 -18.68 -4.66 5.35
CA PRO A 107 -19.10 -3.83 6.47
C PRO A 107 -18.82 -2.36 6.18
N GLU A 108 -19.51 -1.47 6.90
CA GLU A 108 -19.17 -0.06 6.92
C GLU A 108 -17.78 0.16 7.56
N ASN A 109 -17.16 1.29 7.21
CA ASN A 109 -15.94 1.74 7.86
C ASN A 109 -16.22 2.04 9.34
N GLY A 110 -15.21 1.84 10.18
CA GLY A 110 -15.24 2.32 11.56
C GLY A 110 -15.15 3.86 11.63
N PRO A 111 -15.20 4.41 12.85
CA PRO A 111 -14.97 5.83 13.09
C PRO A 111 -13.63 6.31 12.51
N LYS A 112 -13.58 7.58 12.06
CA LYS A 112 -12.37 8.18 11.48
C LYS A 112 -11.19 8.12 12.45
N GLU A 113 -11.44 8.24 13.75
CA GLU A 113 -10.45 8.15 14.82
C GLU A 113 -9.71 6.81 14.83
N ASP A 114 -10.40 5.71 14.49
CA ASP A 114 -9.80 4.39 14.40
C ASP A 114 -8.81 4.30 13.22
N ALA A 115 -9.18 4.89 12.08
CA ALA A 115 -8.29 5.00 10.92
C ALA A 115 -7.07 5.88 11.19
N ILE A 116 -7.24 6.98 11.93
CA ILE A 116 -6.13 7.84 12.37
C ILE A 116 -5.18 7.05 13.29
N LEU A 117 -5.73 6.32 14.26
CA LEU A 117 -4.95 5.53 15.21
C LEU A 117 -4.18 4.40 14.51
N HIS A 118 -4.85 3.67 13.62
CA HIS A 118 -4.21 2.65 12.78
C HIS A 118 -3.10 3.25 11.91
N GLY A 119 -3.40 4.32 11.17
CA GLY A 119 -2.42 4.99 10.31
C GLY A 119 -1.21 5.50 11.09
N ARG A 120 -1.39 6.00 12.31
CA ARG A 120 -0.27 6.48 13.16
C ARG A 120 0.62 5.31 13.58
N LEU A 121 0.05 4.14 13.85
CA LEU A 121 0.84 2.96 14.16
C LEU A 121 1.65 2.48 12.95
N THR A 122 1.01 2.39 11.77
CA THR A 122 1.69 2.02 10.52
C THR A 122 2.80 3.03 10.16
N ALA A 123 2.56 4.33 10.38
CA ALA A 123 3.57 5.36 10.19
C ALA A 123 4.79 5.16 11.10
N TRP A 124 4.58 4.83 12.37
CA TRP A 124 5.68 4.52 13.29
C TRP A 124 6.44 3.24 12.94
N ASP A 125 5.75 2.24 12.37
CA ASP A 125 6.42 1.06 11.83
C ASP A 125 7.30 1.42 10.64
N GLN A 126 6.81 2.25 9.73
CA GLN A 126 7.57 2.73 8.60
C GLN A 126 8.78 3.58 9.06
N VAL A 127 8.60 4.48 10.03
CA VAL A 127 9.71 5.23 10.66
C VAL A 127 10.74 4.27 11.26
N THR A 128 10.30 3.25 12.00
CA THR A 128 11.21 2.26 12.61
C THR A 128 12.07 1.55 11.57
N CYS A 129 11.49 1.23 10.42
CA CYS A 129 12.21 0.63 9.31
C CYS A 129 13.22 1.59 8.68
N MET A 130 12.76 2.79 8.32
CA MET A 130 13.60 3.80 7.67
C MET A 130 14.72 4.32 8.56
N ALA A 131 14.49 4.44 9.87
CA ALA A 131 15.50 4.85 10.82
C ALA A 131 16.65 3.83 10.93
N GLY A 132 16.40 2.55 10.63
CA GLY A 132 17.44 1.54 10.50
C GLY A 132 18.31 1.70 9.24
N TRP A 133 17.86 2.47 8.26
CA TRP A 133 18.57 2.75 7.00
C TRP A 133 19.15 4.16 6.95
N ALA A 134 18.61 5.08 7.76
CA ALA A 134 18.96 6.50 7.75
C ALA A 134 20.15 6.83 8.66
N ASN A 135 20.89 7.87 8.28
CA ASN A 135 21.90 8.50 9.12
C ASN A 135 21.36 9.71 9.92
N ALA A 136 20.08 10.02 9.77
CA ALA A 136 19.42 11.17 10.38
C ALA A 136 18.00 10.79 10.82
N PRO A 137 17.39 11.53 11.76
CA PRO A 137 16.01 11.31 12.14
C PRO A 137 15.04 11.36 10.96
N VAL A 138 14.05 10.49 10.98
CA VAL A 138 13.06 10.35 9.91
C VAL A 138 11.76 11.04 10.34
N GLU A 139 11.21 11.86 9.46
CA GLU A 139 9.89 12.46 9.64
C GLU A 139 8.92 11.87 8.63
N VAL A 140 7.77 11.38 9.13
CA VAL A 140 6.63 10.95 8.32
C VAL A 140 5.44 11.86 8.61
N LEU A 141 4.87 12.42 7.55
CA LEU A 141 3.67 13.26 7.58
C LEU A 141 2.43 12.40 7.24
N MET A 142 1.32 12.57 7.93
CA MET A 142 0.09 11.82 7.67
C MET A 142 -0.95 12.69 6.96
N ASP A 143 -1.39 12.27 5.77
CA ASP A 143 -2.47 12.95 5.03
C ASP A 143 -3.85 12.56 5.60
N LEU A 144 -4.19 13.09 6.78
CA LEU A 144 -5.44 12.74 7.47
C LEU A 144 -6.70 13.26 6.75
N GLU A 145 -6.57 14.25 5.87
CA GLU A 145 -7.68 14.79 5.08
C GLU A 145 -8.12 13.82 3.98
N SER A 146 -7.21 12.97 3.48
CA SER A 146 -7.55 11.92 2.50
C SER A 146 -8.67 10.99 2.99
N LEU A 147 -8.76 10.74 4.30
CA LEU A 147 -9.76 9.87 4.92
C LEU A 147 -11.20 10.23 4.56
N ASP A 148 -11.48 11.50 4.28
CA ASP A 148 -12.84 11.96 3.95
C ASP A 148 -13.27 11.57 2.51
N GLY A 149 -12.30 11.27 1.64
CA GLY A 149 -12.53 10.93 0.24
C GLY A 149 -12.25 9.49 -0.14
N ILE A 150 -11.40 8.78 0.61
CA ILE A 150 -11.01 7.40 0.29
C ILE A 150 -12.03 6.37 0.78
N GLN A 151 -12.06 5.24 0.09
CA GLN A 151 -12.79 4.04 0.47
C GLN A 151 -11.81 2.86 0.48
N ASN A 152 -11.89 1.98 1.47
CA ASN A 152 -11.09 0.75 1.41
C ASN A 152 -11.79 -0.25 0.49
N PRO A 153 -11.24 -0.67 -0.66
CA PRO A 153 -11.91 -1.61 -1.56
C PRO A 153 -12.03 -3.02 -0.95
N VAL A 154 -11.19 -3.35 0.04
CA VAL A 154 -11.18 -4.65 0.73
C VAL A 154 -12.37 -4.75 1.69
N ASN A 155 -12.96 -5.95 1.75
CA ASN A 155 -13.89 -6.34 2.81
C ASN A 155 -13.13 -6.43 4.15
N LEU A 156 -13.48 -5.56 5.09
CA LEU A 156 -12.78 -5.44 6.38
C LEU A 156 -12.90 -6.70 7.26
N ASN A 157 -13.89 -7.57 7.02
CA ASN A 157 -13.94 -8.89 7.66
C ASN A 157 -12.79 -9.80 7.17
N PHE A 158 -12.36 -9.63 5.91
CA PHE A 158 -11.34 -10.44 5.26
C PHE A 158 -9.93 -9.83 5.30
N HIS A 159 -9.82 -8.55 5.68
CA HIS A 159 -8.57 -7.79 5.68
C HIS A 159 -7.42 -8.51 6.40
N HIS A 160 -6.22 -8.43 5.83
CA HIS A 160 -5.00 -8.91 6.47
C HIS A 160 -4.61 -7.92 7.58
N LYS A 161 -4.19 -8.43 8.75
CA LYS A 161 -3.84 -7.59 9.89
C LYS A 161 -2.36 -7.19 9.82
N GLU A 162 -2.08 -6.30 8.88
CA GLU A 162 -0.74 -5.91 8.46
C GLU A 162 0.05 -5.25 9.60
N GLU A 163 -0.65 -4.55 10.50
CA GLU A 163 -0.07 -3.89 11.67
C GLU A 163 0.60 -4.86 12.66
N LEU A 164 0.25 -6.16 12.59
CA LEU A 164 0.72 -7.17 13.53
C LEU A 164 2.15 -7.62 13.25
N VAL A 165 2.63 -7.52 12.02
CA VAL A 165 3.93 -8.10 11.61
C VAL A 165 5.13 -7.43 12.31
N SER A 166 4.95 -6.18 12.73
CA SER A 166 5.99 -5.38 13.41
C SER A 166 5.98 -5.54 14.93
N ARG A 167 4.99 -6.22 15.49
CA ARG A 167 4.76 -6.32 16.94
C ARG A 167 5.73 -7.27 17.64
N SER A 168 5.89 -7.09 18.95
CA SER A 168 6.56 -8.05 19.82
C SER A 168 5.67 -9.25 20.13
N GLU A 169 6.27 -10.34 20.63
CA GLU A 169 5.52 -11.51 21.10
C GLU A 169 4.47 -11.15 22.17
N GLU A 170 4.80 -10.27 23.11
CA GLU A 170 3.90 -9.82 24.17
C GLU A 170 2.70 -9.04 23.61
N GLU A 171 2.97 -8.11 22.69
CA GLU A 171 1.94 -7.32 22.03
C GLU A 171 0.97 -8.21 21.25
N LEU A 172 1.48 -9.24 20.58
CA LEU A 172 0.68 -10.19 19.81
C LEU A 172 -0.20 -11.06 20.70
N LYS A 173 0.32 -11.57 21.83
CA LYS A 173 -0.47 -12.33 22.79
C LYS A 173 -1.60 -11.48 23.38
N SER A 174 -1.29 -10.25 23.79
CA SER A 174 -2.31 -9.31 24.26
C SER A 174 -3.38 -9.03 23.19
N HIS A 175 -2.98 -8.83 21.94
CA HIS A 175 -3.94 -8.66 20.84
C HIS A 175 -4.80 -9.92 20.64
N GLN A 176 -4.22 -11.12 20.69
CA GLN A 176 -4.98 -12.38 20.56
C GLN A 176 -6.02 -12.53 21.66
N ASP A 177 -5.69 -12.19 22.90
CA ASP A 177 -6.63 -12.22 24.03
C ASP A 177 -7.79 -11.24 23.80
N ILE A 178 -7.49 -10.01 23.38
CA ILE A 178 -8.51 -8.98 23.06
C ILE A 178 -9.46 -9.47 21.96
N MET A 179 -8.96 -10.18 20.95
CA MET A 179 -9.79 -10.70 19.85
C MET A 179 -10.83 -11.74 20.30
N THR A 180 -10.72 -12.29 21.52
CA THR A 180 -11.74 -13.19 22.10
C THR A 180 -12.90 -12.44 22.76
N GLU A 181 -12.75 -11.14 23.00
CA GLU A 181 -13.77 -10.31 23.64
C GLU A 181 -14.99 -10.08 22.72
N PRO A 182 -16.18 -9.79 23.29
CA PRO A 182 -17.32 -9.30 22.53
C PRO A 182 -16.97 -8.02 21.76
N LEU A 183 -17.53 -7.84 20.56
CA LEU A 183 -17.11 -6.79 19.61
C LEU A 183 -17.05 -5.38 20.24
N ALA A 184 -18.06 -4.99 21.01
CA ALA A 184 -18.11 -3.67 21.63
C ALA A 184 -16.94 -3.43 22.62
N GLN A 185 -16.58 -4.44 23.42
CA GLN A 185 -15.44 -4.36 24.34
C GLN A 185 -14.12 -4.46 23.58
N ARG A 186 -14.05 -5.38 22.61
CA ARG A 186 -12.88 -5.61 21.76
C ARG A 186 -12.39 -4.33 21.10
N VAL A 187 -13.29 -3.50 20.57
CA VAL A 187 -12.93 -2.23 19.91
C VAL A 187 -12.22 -1.29 20.89
N GLU A 188 -12.75 -1.11 22.10
CA GLU A 188 -12.15 -0.23 23.10
C GLU A 188 -10.80 -0.77 23.63
N SER A 189 -10.71 -2.08 23.84
CA SER A 189 -9.45 -2.75 24.19
C SER A 189 -8.41 -2.60 23.08
N LEU A 190 -8.80 -2.72 21.80
CA LEU A 190 -7.92 -2.50 20.66
C LEU A 190 -7.43 -1.06 20.60
N LYS A 191 -8.29 -0.05 20.78
CA LYS A 191 -7.86 1.36 20.82
C LYS A 191 -6.78 1.60 21.88
N SER A 192 -6.94 0.99 23.05
CA SER A 192 -5.95 1.05 24.13
C SER A 192 -4.65 0.34 23.75
N TRP A 193 -4.75 -0.84 23.14
CA TRP A 193 -3.61 -1.61 22.65
C TRP A 193 -2.81 -0.83 21.58
N TYR A 194 -3.48 -0.25 20.59
CA TYR A 194 -2.87 0.56 19.53
C TYR A 194 -2.13 1.77 20.13
N SER A 195 -2.76 2.49 21.05
CA SER A 195 -2.15 3.64 21.74
C SER A 195 -0.88 3.24 22.48
N ALA A 196 -0.91 2.13 23.23
CA ALA A 196 0.26 1.62 23.93
C ALA A 196 1.37 1.16 22.96
N CYS A 197 1.01 0.54 21.84
CA CYS A 197 1.95 0.16 20.79
C CYS A 197 2.62 1.38 20.13
N ILE A 198 1.88 2.45 19.89
CA ILE A 198 2.40 3.72 19.36
C ILE A 198 3.39 4.33 20.34
N GLU A 199 3.02 4.46 21.62
CA GLU A 199 3.92 5.01 22.65
C GLU A 199 5.21 4.20 22.78
N ARG A 200 5.14 2.87 22.69
CA ARG A 200 6.33 2.01 22.69
C ARG A 200 7.19 2.26 21.46
N ALA A 201 6.58 2.36 20.27
CA ALA A 201 7.30 2.65 19.04
C ALA A 201 8.01 4.02 19.10
N GLU A 202 7.35 5.05 19.60
CA GLU A 202 7.89 6.39 19.82
C GLU A 202 9.16 6.41 20.68
N ARG A 203 9.18 5.56 21.72
CA ARG A 203 10.29 5.51 22.69
C ARG A 203 11.42 4.56 22.27
N LYS A 204 11.32 3.87 21.13
CA LYS A 204 12.41 2.99 20.66
C LYS A 204 13.66 3.83 20.39
N MET A 205 14.82 3.34 20.83
CA MET A 205 16.10 4.04 20.64
C MET A 205 16.40 4.34 19.16
N VAL A 206 16.07 3.41 18.25
CA VAL A 206 16.24 3.61 16.80
C VAL A 206 15.42 4.79 16.27
N ASN A 207 14.32 5.15 16.94
CA ASN A 207 13.42 6.24 16.54
C ASN A 207 13.78 7.58 17.21
N GLN A 208 14.91 7.67 17.92
CA GLN A 208 15.29 8.89 18.63
C GLN A 208 15.36 10.10 17.68
N GLY A 209 14.59 11.14 18.00
CA GLY A 209 14.49 12.38 17.21
C GLY A 209 13.61 12.30 15.98
N SER A 210 13.10 11.10 15.62
CA SER A 210 12.16 10.91 14.52
C SER A 210 10.76 11.36 14.92
N SER A 211 9.88 11.60 13.95
CA SER A 211 8.53 12.11 14.20
C SER A 211 7.49 11.53 13.24
N VAL A 212 6.27 11.41 13.77
CA VAL A 212 5.05 11.18 12.99
C VAL A 212 4.08 12.31 13.33
N ARG A 213 3.65 13.08 12.33
CA ARG A 213 2.74 14.22 12.55
C ARG A 213 1.71 14.37 11.42
N PRO A 214 0.57 15.04 11.66
CA PRO A 214 -0.32 15.42 10.58
C PRO A 214 0.40 16.25 9.51
N LEU A 215 0.04 16.03 8.25
CA LEU A 215 0.50 16.81 7.12
C LEU A 215 -0.07 18.23 7.21
N ASP A 216 0.82 19.22 7.25
CA ASP A 216 0.47 20.62 6.97
C ASP A 216 0.51 20.82 5.45
N TYR A 217 -0.66 20.79 4.83
CA TYR A 217 -0.79 20.84 3.38
C TYR A 217 -0.40 22.20 2.78
N ASP A 218 -0.70 23.30 3.49
CA ASP A 218 -0.32 24.63 3.04
C ASP A 218 1.21 24.80 3.08
N ALA A 219 1.86 24.32 4.14
CA ALA A 219 3.31 24.30 4.22
C ALA A 219 3.94 23.42 3.13
N LEU A 220 3.33 22.28 2.79
CA LEU A 220 3.76 21.45 1.66
C LEU A 220 3.66 22.21 0.34
N CYS A 221 2.54 22.89 0.08
CA CYS A 221 2.36 23.71 -1.12
C CYS A 221 3.39 24.83 -1.22
N GLN A 222 3.71 25.51 -0.11
CA GLN A 222 4.77 26.52 -0.10
C GLN A 222 6.16 25.91 -0.33
N THR A 223 6.42 24.73 0.21
CA THR A 223 7.68 24.01 -0.05
C THR A 223 7.81 23.70 -1.53
N ILE A 224 6.76 23.16 -2.18
CA ILE A 224 6.73 22.89 -3.62
C ILE A 224 7.00 24.17 -4.45
N LYS A 225 6.40 25.31 -4.07
CA LYS A 225 6.59 26.60 -4.77
C LYS A 225 8.02 27.13 -4.65
N ASN A 226 8.69 26.86 -3.52
CA ASN A 226 10.03 27.37 -3.23
C ASN A 226 11.14 26.44 -3.72
N SER A 227 10.84 25.18 -4.03
CA SER A 227 11.80 24.23 -4.58
C SER A 227 12.13 24.50 -6.05
N THR A 228 13.34 24.11 -6.46
CA THR A 228 13.79 24.24 -7.86
C THR A 228 13.19 23.19 -8.78
N SER A 229 12.97 22.01 -8.25
CA SER A 229 12.34 20.89 -8.93
C SER A 229 11.68 20.01 -7.90
N VAL A 230 10.55 19.41 -8.27
CA VAL A 230 9.81 18.50 -7.41
C VAL A 230 9.59 17.19 -8.14
N GLN A 231 10.04 16.10 -7.54
CA GLN A 231 9.70 14.73 -7.96
C GLN A 231 8.71 14.15 -6.97
N PHE A 232 7.65 13.52 -7.47
CA PHE A 232 6.63 12.86 -6.69
C PHE A 232 6.60 11.39 -7.07
N PHE A 233 6.77 10.53 -6.07
CA PHE A 233 6.71 9.09 -6.18
C PHE A 233 5.49 8.59 -5.40
N GLY A 234 4.52 8.01 -6.12
CA GLY A 234 3.20 7.70 -5.58
C GLY A 234 2.77 6.25 -5.79
N GLY A 235 2.12 5.68 -4.77
CA GLY A 235 1.53 4.33 -4.81
C GLY A 235 0.22 4.23 -4.03
N SER A 236 -0.62 5.27 -4.04
CA SER A 236 -1.91 5.29 -3.33
C SER A 236 -2.99 6.14 -4.05
N SER A 237 -4.05 6.63 -3.38
CA SER A 237 -5.36 7.00 -3.95
C SER A 237 -5.46 8.19 -4.94
N LEU A 238 -4.33 8.78 -5.36
CA LEU A 238 -4.25 10.00 -6.18
C LEU A 238 -4.93 11.25 -5.56
N ALA A 239 -5.50 11.17 -4.35
CA ALA A 239 -6.20 12.29 -3.70
C ALA A 239 -5.31 13.53 -3.52
N ILE A 240 -4.07 13.38 -3.08
CA ILE A 240 -3.15 14.51 -2.92
C ILE A 240 -2.81 15.19 -4.25
N LEU A 241 -2.78 14.43 -5.35
CA LEU A 241 -2.51 14.96 -6.69
C LEU A 241 -3.67 15.82 -7.19
N GLN A 242 -4.92 15.40 -6.92
CA GLN A 242 -6.09 16.25 -7.17
C GLN A 242 -5.97 17.58 -6.42
N ARG A 243 -5.58 17.54 -5.15
CA ARG A 243 -5.37 18.77 -4.36
C ARG A 243 -4.26 19.64 -4.93
N PHE A 244 -3.14 19.07 -5.39
CA PHE A 244 -2.06 19.85 -6.03
C PHE A 244 -2.52 20.62 -7.27
N ILE A 245 -3.40 20.02 -8.08
CA ILE A 245 -4.01 20.70 -9.23
C ILE A 245 -4.89 21.86 -8.73
N GLN A 246 -5.78 21.59 -7.76
CA GLN A 246 -6.70 22.59 -7.22
C GLN A 246 -5.98 23.77 -6.55
N SER A 247 -4.83 23.52 -5.92
CA SER A 247 -4.00 24.52 -5.27
C SER A 247 -2.99 25.21 -6.20
N GLY A 248 -2.98 24.85 -7.49
CA GLY A 248 -2.15 25.50 -8.51
C GLY A 248 -0.65 25.30 -8.30
N VAL A 249 -0.24 24.11 -7.84
CA VAL A 249 1.18 23.73 -7.68
C VAL A 249 1.60 22.56 -8.56
N ALA A 250 0.64 21.91 -9.25
CA ALA A 250 0.88 20.74 -10.09
C ALA A 250 1.92 21.00 -11.20
N ASP A 251 1.95 22.19 -11.78
CA ASP A 251 2.84 22.60 -12.87
C ASP A 251 4.34 22.56 -12.50
N ARG A 252 4.67 22.35 -11.23
CA ARG A 252 6.03 22.21 -10.69
C ARG A 252 6.43 20.78 -10.38
N VAL A 253 5.49 19.85 -10.42
CA VAL A 253 5.65 18.48 -9.92
C VAL A 253 5.81 17.52 -11.08
N LYS A 254 6.82 16.63 -10.99
CA LYS A 254 7.04 15.50 -11.90
C LYS A 254 6.56 14.23 -11.20
N CYS A 255 5.50 13.62 -11.69
CA CYS A 255 4.85 12.47 -11.06
C CYS A 255 5.31 11.15 -11.67
N HIS A 256 5.61 10.18 -10.79
CA HIS A 256 5.95 8.79 -11.10
C HIS A 256 5.08 7.89 -10.22
N LEU A 257 4.13 7.18 -10.83
CA LEU A 257 3.03 6.53 -10.08
C LEU A 257 2.90 5.06 -10.43
N GLN A 258 2.60 4.20 -9.46
CA GLN A 258 2.01 2.88 -9.72
C GLN A 258 0.49 3.05 -9.83
N ALA A 259 -0.07 2.98 -11.05
CA ALA A 259 -1.50 3.19 -11.26
C ALA A 259 -2.01 2.60 -12.58
N GLY A 260 -3.27 2.15 -12.56
CA GLY A 260 -3.99 1.64 -13.75
C GLY A 260 -3.50 0.28 -14.24
N SER A 261 -4.16 -0.26 -15.27
CA SER A 261 -3.76 -1.49 -15.94
C SER A 261 -4.35 -1.56 -17.34
N CYS A 262 -3.60 -2.11 -18.30
CA CYS A 262 -4.10 -2.49 -19.61
C CYS A 262 -4.71 -3.90 -19.65
N ASP A 263 -4.46 -4.68 -18.60
CA ASP A 263 -5.04 -6.00 -18.41
C ASP A 263 -5.85 -6.01 -17.10
N LEU A 264 -7.17 -6.16 -17.20
CA LEU A 264 -8.04 -6.23 -16.01
C LEU A 264 -7.90 -7.57 -15.27
N SER A 265 -7.33 -8.60 -15.90
CA SER A 265 -7.17 -9.92 -15.29
C SER A 265 -6.27 -9.89 -14.05
N VAL A 266 -5.30 -8.95 -14.03
CA VAL A 266 -4.38 -8.73 -12.91
C VAL A 266 -4.98 -7.93 -11.75
N ASN A 267 -6.14 -7.29 -11.94
CA ASN A 267 -6.79 -6.54 -10.87
C ASN A 267 -7.51 -7.47 -9.89
N LEU A 268 -7.37 -7.21 -8.59
CA LEU A 268 -8.12 -7.90 -7.54
C LEU A 268 -9.56 -7.39 -7.42
N PHE A 269 -9.77 -6.12 -7.77
CA PHE A 269 -11.04 -5.40 -7.73
C PHE A 269 -11.43 -4.97 -9.17
N PRO A 270 -12.64 -4.45 -9.41
CA PRO A 270 -12.98 -3.91 -10.74
C PRO A 270 -11.95 -2.88 -11.24
N ASN A 271 -11.57 -1.96 -10.35
CA ASN A 271 -10.47 -1.02 -10.57
C ASN A 271 -9.14 -1.57 -10.03
N GLN A 272 -8.03 -1.06 -10.58
CA GLN A 272 -6.72 -1.20 -9.94
C GLN A 272 -6.78 -0.60 -8.52
N PHE A 273 -6.05 -1.16 -7.56
CA PHE A 273 -6.21 -0.84 -6.14
C PHE A 273 -6.14 0.66 -5.81
N ASN A 274 -5.13 1.37 -6.31
CA ASN A 274 -4.94 2.80 -6.04
C ASN A 274 -6.08 3.64 -6.63
N ILE A 275 -6.60 3.25 -7.81
CA ILE A 275 -7.82 3.84 -8.37
C ILE A 275 -9.04 3.52 -7.50
N ALA A 276 -9.16 2.28 -7.04
CA ALA A 276 -10.29 1.81 -6.23
C ALA A 276 -10.38 2.50 -4.86
N LEU A 277 -9.24 2.98 -4.32
CA LEU A 277 -9.22 3.77 -3.09
C LEU A 277 -9.98 5.09 -3.24
N ASN A 278 -9.86 5.78 -4.39
CA ASN A 278 -10.60 7.01 -4.65
C ASN A 278 -10.85 7.21 -6.15
N PRO A 279 -11.90 6.57 -6.71
CA PRO A 279 -12.17 6.65 -8.15
C PRO A 279 -12.45 8.07 -8.64
N LYS A 280 -13.01 8.94 -7.78
CA LYS A 280 -13.29 10.35 -8.12
C LYS A 280 -12.00 11.15 -8.27
N ALA A 281 -11.07 11.02 -7.33
CA ALA A 281 -9.76 11.66 -7.43
C ALA A 281 -8.97 11.11 -8.62
N ALA A 282 -8.96 9.79 -8.81
CA ALA A 282 -8.28 9.15 -9.93
C ALA A 282 -8.80 9.68 -11.28
N LYS A 283 -10.12 9.71 -11.48
CA LYS A 283 -10.73 10.28 -12.69
C LYS A 283 -10.31 11.73 -12.90
N PHE A 284 -10.44 12.55 -11.86
CA PHE A 284 -10.09 13.97 -11.94
C PHE A 284 -8.62 14.15 -12.34
N VAL A 285 -7.70 13.42 -11.71
CA VAL A 285 -6.26 13.53 -12.00
C VAL A 285 -5.95 13.05 -13.41
N PHE A 286 -6.52 11.93 -13.87
CA PHE A 286 -6.31 11.45 -15.23
C PHE A 286 -6.92 12.38 -16.29
N ASP A 287 -8.05 13.03 -16.02
CA ASP A 287 -8.63 14.03 -16.93
C ASP A 287 -7.77 15.32 -17.00
N HIS A 288 -6.89 15.56 -16.01
CA HIS A 288 -6.08 16.79 -15.88
C HIS A 288 -4.58 16.52 -15.78
N PHE A 289 -4.10 15.34 -16.22
CA PHE A 289 -2.71 14.93 -16.01
C PHE A 289 -1.69 15.89 -16.63
N THR A 290 -2.07 16.61 -17.70
CA THR A 290 -1.25 17.61 -18.37
C THR A 290 -1.03 18.89 -17.55
N ALA A 291 -1.73 19.05 -16.41
CA ALA A 291 -1.46 20.12 -15.47
C ALA A 291 -0.12 19.93 -14.73
N PHE A 292 0.41 18.71 -14.71
CA PHE A 292 1.72 18.41 -14.11
C PHE A 292 2.87 18.71 -15.07
N SER A 293 4.03 19.07 -14.53
CA SER A 293 5.24 19.28 -15.36
C SER A 293 5.69 18.02 -16.09
N ASN A 294 5.46 16.85 -15.47
CA ASN A 294 5.53 15.54 -16.08
C ASN A 294 4.59 14.61 -15.31
N PHE A 295 3.96 13.67 -16.00
CA PHE A 295 3.10 12.68 -15.39
C PHE A 295 3.34 11.34 -16.08
N THR A 296 3.86 10.37 -15.32
CA THR A 296 4.12 9.03 -15.86
C THR A 296 3.61 7.97 -14.89
N VAL A 297 2.94 6.97 -15.44
CA VAL A 297 2.40 5.83 -14.68
C VAL A 297 3.15 4.54 -15.03
N VAL A 298 3.19 3.60 -14.10
CA VAL A 298 3.62 2.22 -14.32
C VAL A 298 2.40 1.32 -14.03
N PRO A 299 1.73 0.80 -15.07
CA PRO A 299 0.52 0.01 -14.90
C PRO A 299 0.78 -1.30 -14.15
N SER A 300 -0.26 -1.86 -13.52
CA SER A 300 -0.14 -3.08 -12.72
C SER A 300 0.38 -4.29 -13.49
N HIS A 301 -0.06 -4.52 -14.72
CA HIS A 301 0.43 -5.65 -15.54
C HIS A 301 1.95 -5.56 -15.79
N THR A 302 2.48 -4.35 -16.01
CA THR A 302 3.91 -4.07 -16.10
C THR A 302 4.60 -4.26 -14.74
N ALA A 303 4.11 -3.59 -13.70
CA ALA A 303 4.73 -3.55 -12.38
C ALA A 303 4.75 -4.92 -11.69
N GLN A 304 3.70 -5.73 -11.89
CA GLN A 304 3.61 -7.11 -11.39
C GLN A 304 4.36 -8.13 -12.27
N GLY A 305 4.73 -7.75 -13.50
CA GLY A 305 5.51 -8.58 -14.41
C GLY A 305 6.96 -8.77 -13.95
N VAL A 306 7.49 -7.85 -13.14
CA VAL A 306 8.85 -7.90 -12.60
C VAL A 306 8.84 -8.52 -11.21
N LYS A 307 9.61 -9.58 -11.00
CA LYS A 307 9.71 -10.31 -9.72
C LYS A 307 11.08 -10.15 -9.08
N TYR A 308 11.10 -10.10 -7.76
CA TYR A 308 12.30 -9.88 -6.95
C TYR A 308 12.48 -10.98 -5.90
N PRO A 309 13.72 -11.43 -5.64
CA PRO A 309 14.03 -12.36 -4.57
C PRO A 309 13.86 -11.68 -3.22
N LEU A 310 12.96 -12.21 -2.39
CA LEU A 310 12.69 -11.66 -1.06
C LEU A 310 13.93 -11.73 -0.16
N ALA A 311 14.70 -12.82 -0.25
CA ALA A 311 15.97 -12.96 0.45
C ALA A 311 17.00 -11.89 0.02
N GLY A 312 17.02 -11.53 -1.27
CA GLY A 312 17.88 -10.45 -1.78
C GLY A 312 17.45 -9.07 -1.24
N LEU A 313 16.16 -8.76 -1.28
CA LEU A 313 15.63 -7.52 -0.70
C LEU A 313 15.86 -7.43 0.81
N LYS A 314 15.74 -8.55 1.52
CA LYS A 314 16.07 -8.64 2.94
C LYS A 314 17.55 -8.30 3.19
N LYS A 315 18.49 -8.79 2.38
CA LYS A 315 19.92 -8.49 2.56
C LYS A 315 20.18 -6.98 2.51
N GLU A 316 19.43 -6.26 1.68
CA GLU A 316 19.55 -4.81 1.52
C GLU A 316 18.79 -3.99 2.55
N GLY A 317 17.59 -4.41 2.98
CA GLY A 317 16.73 -3.66 3.91
C GLY A 317 16.63 -4.23 5.32
N GLY A 318 17.29 -5.35 5.61
CA GLY A 318 17.38 -5.97 6.92
C GLY A 318 16.07 -6.58 7.44
N THR A 319 16.03 -6.80 8.76
CA THR A 319 14.96 -7.56 9.44
C THR A 319 13.60 -6.89 9.37
N CYS A 320 13.50 -5.56 9.22
CA CYS A 320 12.18 -4.94 9.01
C CYS A 320 11.52 -5.48 7.74
N LEU A 321 12.23 -5.45 6.60
CA LEU A 321 11.67 -5.92 5.33
C LEU A 321 11.33 -7.41 5.40
N GLU A 322 12.19 -8.22 6.03
CA GLU A 322 11.90 -9.64 6.25
C GLU A 322 10.54 -9.86 6.91
N LYS A 323 10.25 -9.14 8.01
CA LYS A 323 8.98 -9.30 8.73
C LYS A 323 7.79 -8.97 7.85
N ARG A 324 7.88 -7.89 7.06
CA ARG A 324 6.84 -7.48 6.11
C ARG A 324 6.66 -8.52 5.01
N PHE A 325 7.74 -9.03 4.44
CA PHE A 325 7.69 -10.07 3.41
C PHE A 325 7.08 -11.38 3.92
N LEU A 326 7.47 -11.82 5.12
CA LEU A 326 6.92 -13.03 5.74
C LEU A 326 5.42 -12.87 6.01
N GLY A 327 4.99 -11.74 6.55
CA GLY A 327 3.58 -11.49 6.84
C GLY A 327 2.73 -11.33 5.58
N PHE A 328 3.16 -10.46 4.67
CA PHE A 328 2.37 -10.07 3.49
C PHE A 328 2.50 -11.07 2.32
N ASN A 329 3.72 -11.43 1.92
CA ASN A 329 3.93 -12.29 0.73
C ASN A 329 3.92 -13.78 1.04
N CYS A 330 4.30 -14.18 2.26
CA CYS A 330 4.29 -15.58 2.69
C CYS A 330 3.08 -15.94 3.56
N LEU A 331 2.29 -14.95 4.00
CA LEU A 331 1.10 -15.16 4.85
C LEU A 331 1.42 -15.90 6.15
N GLU A 332 2.62 -15.69 6.68
CA GLU A 332 3.06 -16.32 7.93
C GLU A 332 2.38 -15.70 9.15
N ASP A 333 2.22 -16.53 10.17
CA ASP A 333 1.65 -16.12 11.45
C ASP A 333 2.58 -15.08 12.14
N PRO A 334 2.05 -13.90 12.54
CA PRO A 334 2.86 -12.86 13.17
C PRO A 334 3.62 -13.32 14.42
N LEU A 335 3.08 -14.26 15.20
CA LEU A 335 3.75 -14.76 16.40
C LEU A 335 4.94 -15.66 16.04
N LYS A 336 4.84 -16.47 14.98
CA LYS A 336 6.01 -17.20 14.44
C LYS A 336 7.10 -16.24 13.96
N ILE A 337 6.72 -15.15 13.28
CA ILE A 337 7.66 -14.12 12.82
C ILE A 337 8.33 -13.44 14.02
N ALA A 338 7.56 -12.98 15.01
CA ALA A 338 8.08 -12.30 16.19
C ALA A 338 9.02 -13.18 17.02
N THR A 339 8.75 -14.48 17.10
CA THR A 339 9.55 -15.47 17.82
C THR A 339 10.68 -16.09 16.98
N ARG A 340 10.88 -15.62 15.74
CA ARG A 340 11.89 -16.12 14.79
C ARG A 340 11.82 -17.63 14.54
N LYS A 341 10.61 -18.20 14.58
CA LYS A 341 10.36 -19.60 14.21
C LYS A 341 10.27 -19.80 12.70
N VAL A 342 10.23 -18.71 11.94
CA VAL A 342 10.23 -18.68 10.48
C VAL A 342 11.13 -17.54 10.03
N THR A 343 11.91 -17.76 8.97
CA THR A 343 12.80 -16.78 8.36
C THR A 343 12.80 -16.92 6.84
N LEU A 344 13.18 -15.87 6.11
CA LEU A 344 13.24 -15.98 4.66
C LEU A 344 14.33 -16.95 4.19
N GLU A 345 15.52 -16.95 4.80
CA GLU A 345 16.63 -17.80 4.34
C GLU A 345 16.40 -19.28 4.60
N GLN A 346 15.70 -19.64 5.66
CA GLN A 346 15.48 -21.06 6.00
C GLN A 346 14.24 -21.62 5.33
N ASP A 347 13.14 -20.88 5.37
CA ASP A 347 11.82 -21.39 4.98
C ASP A 347 11.41 -20.97 3.56
N TYR A 348 11.96 -19.86 3.06
CA TYR A 348 11.60 -19.26 1.77
C TYR A 348 12.80 -18.80 0.92
N PRO A 349 13.91 -19.56 0.81
CA PRO A 349 15.17 -19.08 0.23
C PRO A 349 15.03 -18.65 -1.24
N ASP A 350 14.18 -19.34 -1.99
CA ASP A 350 13.98 -19.11 -3.44
C ASP A 350 12.72 -18.30 -3.74
N LYS A 351 12.07 -17.72 -2.73
CA LYS A 351 10.81 -17.00 -2.91
C LYS A 351 11.05 -15.70 -3.68
N ILE A 352 10.41 -15.61 -4.84
CA ILE A 352 10.35 -14.42 -5.67
C ILE A 352 8.92 -13.86 -5.71
N CYS A 353 8.78 -12.55 -5.62
CA CYS A 353 7.48 -11.88 -5.61
C CYS A 353 7.50 -10.60 -6.45
N PRO A 354 6.36 -10.20 -7.06
CA PRO A 354 6.22 -8.88 -7.63
C PRO A 354 6.33 -7.80 -6.55
N MET A 355 6.89 -6.64 -6.90
CA MET A 355 7.00 -5.47 -6.03
C MET A 355 6.57 -4.22 -6.79
N PRO A 356 5.26 -3.99 -7.00
CA PRO A 356 4.77 -3.00 -7.95
C PRO A 356 5.28 -1.58 -7.74
N ASP A 357 5.29 -1.07 -6.50
CA ASP A 357 5.79 0.27 -6.21
C ASP A 357 7.31 0.37 -6.39
N LEU A 358 8.05 -0.67 -5.99
CA LEU A 358 9.49 -0.73 -6.22
C LEU A 358 9.78 -0.69 -7.72
N THR A 359 9.08 -1.49 -8.53
CA THR A 359 9.24 -1.48 -9.99
C THR A 359 8.88 -0.12 -10.58
N ALA A 360 7.78 0.49 -10.13
CA ALA A 360 7.36 1.81 -10.59
C ALA A 360 8.45 2.86 -10.31
N PHE A 361 9.06 2.83 -9.12
CA PHE A 361 10.10 3.77 -8.74
C PHE A 361 11.40 3.49 -9.49
N LEU A 362 11.79 2.23 -9.66
CA LEU A 362 13.01 1.88 -10.41
C LEU A 362 12.93 2.27 -11.88
N CYS A 363 11.76 2.22 -12.53
CA CYS A 363 11.58 2.73 -13.89
C CYS A 363 11.90 4.24 -14.00
N ALA A 364 11.63 5.01 -12.94
CA ALA A 364 11.92 6.44 -12.90
C ALA A 364 13.34 6.75 -12.41
N LEU A 365 13.86 5.98 -11.46
CA LEU A 365 15.16 6.21 -10.81
C LEU A 365 16.34 5.62 -11.59
N SER A 366 16.11 4.57 -12.39
CA SER A 366 17.13 3.88 -13.19
C SER A 366 16.66 3.79 -14.65
N PRO A 367 17.08 4.74 -15.52
CA PRO A 367 16.65 4.79 -16.91
C PRO A 367 16.92 3.47 -17.65
N GLY A 368 15.88 2.92 -18.28
CA GLY A 368 15.96 1.64 -19.00
C GLY A 368 15.92 0.41 -18.10
N PHE A 369 15.61 0.56 -16.81
CA PHE A 369 15.42 -0.57 -15.90
C PHE A 369 14.45 -1.59 -16.48
N GLY A 370 14.86 -2.87 -16.46
CA GLY A 370 14.05 -3.98 -16.98
C GLY A 370 13.75 -3.89 -18.48
N GLY A 371 14.47 -3.07 -19.25
CA GLY A 371 14.12 -2.79 -20.64
C GLY A 371 12.87 -1.93 -20.78
N SER A 372 12.52 -1.14 -19.75
CA SER A 372 11.36 -0.26 -19.77
C SER A 372 11.39 0.70 -20.96
N THR A 373 10.24 0.81 -21.62
CA THR A 373 10.01 1.74 -22.73
C THR A 373 8.89 2.69 -22.40
N LEU A 374 8.98 3.92 -22.90
CA LEU A 374 7.92 4.90 -22.75
C LEU A 374 6.85 4.66 -23.83
N GLY A 375 5.61 4.44 -23.39
CA GLY A 375 4.42 4.38 -24.23
C GLY A 375 3.34 5.35 -23.73
N TYR A 376 2.14 5.21 -24.29
CA TYR A 376 0.99 6.01 -23.90
C TYR A 376 -0.26 5.15 -23.75
N ALA A 377 -1.17 5.58 -22.89
CA ALA A 377 -2.49 4.99 -22.76
C ALA A 377 -3.59 6.05 -22.77
N GLN A 378 -4.73 5.68 -23.35
CA GLN A 378 -6.00 6.36 -23.12
C GLN A 378 -6.72 5.72 -21.94
N LEU A 379 -7.52 6.52 -21.24
CA LEU A 379 -8.38 6.04 -20.17
C LEU A 379 -9.78 5.78 -20.74
N ASP A 380 -10.20 4.51 -20.76
CA ASP A 380 -11.58 4.15 -21.05
C ASP A 380 -12.33 3.96 -19.71
N ASP A 381 -13.54 4.52 -19.60
CA ASP A 381 -14.43 4.46 -18.43
C ASP A 381 -15.66 3.59 -18.74
N TYR A 382 -15.73 2.43 -18.09
CA TYR A 382 -16.84 1.49 -18.19
C TYR A 382 -17.65 1.52 -16.90
N ASP A 383 -18.53 2.53 -16.79
CA ASP A 383 -19.44 2.72 -15.65
C ASP A 383 -18.69 2.76 -14.30
N GLY A 384 -17.63 3.57 -14.23
CA GLY A 384 -16.79 3.72 -13.05
C GLY A 384 -15.65 2.70 -12.94
N THR A 385 -15.52 1.78 -13.90
CA THR A 385 -14.35 0.91 -14.04
C THR A 385 -13.38 1.46 -15.09
N PHE A 386 -12.16 1.76 -14.65
CA PHE A 386 -11.11 2.39 -15.44
C PHE A 386 -10.14 1.36 -15.99
N ILE A 387 -9.98 1.35 -17.31
CA ILE A 387 -8.99 0.53 -18.01
C ILE A 387 -8.11 1.42 -18.87
N PHE A 388 -6.81 1.13 -18.86
CA PHE A 388 -5.88 1.75 -19.79
C PHE A 388 -5.90 1.01 -21.11
N ARG A 389 -6.07 1.73 -22.20
CA ARG A 389 -5.94 1.19 -23.54
C ARG A 389 -4.66 1.74 -24.16
N PRO A 390 -3.68 0.89 -24.52
CA PRO A 390 -2.47 1.34 -25.21
C PRO A 390 -2.81 2.17 -26.44
N ASP A 391 -2.10 3.28 -26.62
CA ASP A 391 -2.32 4.23 -27.71
C ASP A 391 -1.00 4.95 -28.06
N THR A 392 -1.04 5.78 -29.10
CA THR A 392 0.10 6.61 -29.57
C THR A 392 0.19 7.97 -28.88
N SER A 393 -0.83 8.33 -28.10
CA SER A 393 -0.89 9.56 -27.31
C SER A 393 -1.76 9.34 -26.07
N GLY A 394 -1.67 10.23 -25.08
CA GLY A 394 -2.45 10.15 -23.84
C GLY A 394 -1.56 10.20 -22.61
N ILE A 395 -1.95 9.44 -21.57
CA ILE A 395 -1.22 9.34 -20.31
C ILE A 395 0.10 8.60 -20.59
N PRO A 396 1.27 9.23 -20.36
CA PRO A 396 2.56 8.56 -20.52
C PRO A 396 2.69 7.41 -19.53
N MET A 397 3.15 6.25 -20.00
CA MET A 397 3.36 5.08 -19.16
C MET A 397 4.68 4.39 -19.47
N TYR A 398 5.34 3.84 -18.44
CA TYR A 398 6.42 2.88 -18.67
C TYR A 398 5.84 1.49 -18.81
N ASP A 399 6.27 0.78 -19.85
CA ASP A 399 5.96 -0.62 -20.08
C ASP A 399 7.23 -1.48 -20.18
N ILE A 400 7.13 -2.72 -19.71
CA ILE A 400 8.17 -3.74 -19.73
C ILE A 400 7.55 -4.95 -20.42
N ALA A 401 7.97 -5.19 -21.67
CA ALA A 401 7.30 -6.10 -22.58
C ALA A 401 7.25 -7.56 -22.07
N ASP A 402 8.29 -8.00 -21.37
CA ASP A 402 8.42 -9.37 -20.89
C ASP A 402 8.41 -9.43 -19.36
N ALA A 403 7.63 -10.37 -18.82
CA ALA A 403 7.74 -10.72 -17.42
C ALA A 403 9.18 -11.18 -17.13
N SER A 404 9.80 -10.54 -16.14
CA SER A 404 11.21 -10.74 -15.82
C SER A 404 11.40 -11.02 -14.34
N SER A 405 12.50 -11.67 -14.00
CA SER A 405 12.90 -11.89 -12.61
C SER A 405 14.27 -11.29 -12.41
N VAL A 406 14.36 -10.36 -11.47
CA VAL A 406 15.62 -9.72 -11.07
C VAL A 406 16.40 -10.72 -10.24
N THR A 407 17.64 -11.00 -10.59
CA THR A 407 18.55 -11.82 -9.78
C THR A 407 19.04 -11.03 -8.56
N GLU A 408 19.57 -11.72 -7.55
CA GLU A 408 20.16 -11.02 -6.39
C GLU A 408 21.31 -10.10 -6.80
N ALA A 409 22.15 -10.51 -7.76
CA ALA A 409 23.26 -9.70 -8.25
C ALA A 409 22.77 -8.43 -8.97
N GLU A 410 21.76 -8.54 -9.84
CA GLU A 410 21.15 -7.39 -10.51
C GLU A 410 20.47 -6.45 -9.51
N LEU A 411 19.80 -6.99 -8.49
CA LEU A 411 19.19 -6.18 -7.44
C LEU A 411 20.23 -5.33 -6.70
N VAL A 412 21.33 -5.95 -6.29
CA VAL A 412 22.45 -5.25 -5.62
C VAL A 412 23.04 -4.19 -6.54
N GLU A 413 23.27 -4.52 -7.82
CA GLU A 413 23.81 -3.57 -8.80
C GLU A 413 22.88 -2.37 -9.00
N VAL A 414 21.58 -2.62 -9.19
CA VAL A 414 20.57 -1.58 -9.37
C VAL A 414 20.51 -0.68 -8.15
N LEU A 415 20.38 -1.23 -6.93
CA LEU A 415 20.30 -0.43 -5.71
C LEU A 415 21.60 0.34 -5.41
N ALA A 416 22.77 -0.25 -5.70
CA ALA A 416 24.06 0.43 -5.57
C ALA A 416 24.22 1.55 -6.61
N SER A 417 23.62 1.40 -7.80
CA SER A 417 23.64 2.45 -8.83
C SER A 417 22.84 3.69 -8.42
N LEU A 418 21.80 3.54 -7.60
CA LEU A 418 20.98 4.65 -7.11
C LEU A 418 21.76 5.62 -6.21
N ALA A 419 22.72 5.13 -5.43
CA ALA A 419 23.51 5.93 -4.50
C ALA A 419 24.63 6.75 -5.19
N ARG A 420 24.78 6.62 -6.52
CA ARG A 420 25.72 7.39 -7.34
C ARG A 420 25.04 8.64 -7.90
#